data_AF-A0A4R9GE91-F1
#
_entry.id   AF-A0A4R9GE91-F1
#
_cell.length_a   1.000
_cell.length_b   1.000
_cell.length_c   1.000
_cell.angle_alpha   90.00
_cell.angle_beta   90.00
_cell.angle_gamma   90.00
#
_symmetry.space_group_name_H-M   'P 1'
#
loop_
_entity.id
_entity.type
_entity.pdbx_description
1 polymer ?
#
loop_
_entity_poly.entity_id
_entity_poly.type
_entity_poly.pdbx_seq_one_letter_code
_entity_poly.pdbx_strand_id
1 'polypeptide(L)'
;MKVRDSGMPEYSYWESLFDVELVLDRMEIGSDIGTFVEFGSGYGTFTIPVAKRISGKIIAFDIEPEMISMAGSRVLQAGLTNVEIIRRDLISEGTGLVDLSVDYTALFNILHHESPEEILAETFRILKPGGKAGIIHWNFDPKTPRGPSLDMRPKPDQIKLWAEESGFEILEPTVRSLPPWHYGILARKRSA
;
A
#
# COMPACT_ATOMS: atom_id res chain seq x y z
N MET A 1 1.54 6.26 14.53
CA MET A 1 0.24 6.32 15.26
C MET A 1 -0.70 5.27 14.66
N LYS A 2 -1.49 4.55 15.47
CA LYS A 2 -2.43 3.55 14.93
C LYS A 2 -3.54 4.25 14.16
N VAL A 3 -3.90 3.75 12.98
CA VAL A 3 -5.11 4.21 12.29
C VAL A 3 -6.33 3.78 13.15
N ARG A 4 -7.13 4.75 13.63
CA ARG A 4 -8.26 4.48 14.54
C ARG A 4 -9.30 3.55 13.89
N ASP A 5 -9.90 2.64 14.69
CA ASP A 5 -10.93 1.65 14.31
C ASP A 5 -10.56 0.59 13.25
N SER A 6 -9.29 0.18 13.19
CA SER A 6 -8.80 -0.79 12.19
C SER A 6 -8.72 -2.26 12.64
N GLY A 7 -9.20 -2.64 13.84
CA GLY A 7 -8.90 -3.93 14.46
C GLY A 7 -8.98 -5.10 13.49
N MET A 8 -7.83 -5.66 13.09
CA MET A 8 -7.77 -6.59 11.95
C MET A 8 -8.62 -7.83 12.23
N PRO A 9 -9.46 -8.27 11.27
CA PRO A 9 -10.29 -9.45 11.48
C PRO A 9 -9.44 -10.71 11.31
N GLU A 10 -10.05 -11.88 11.49
CA GLU A 10 -9.44 -13.14 11.09
C GLU A 10 -8.85 -13.06 9.68
N TYR A 11 -7.62 -13.52 9.55
CA TYR A 11 -6.81 -13.32 8.37
C TYR A 11 -7.43 -13.97 7.10
N SER A 12 -8.08 -15.13 7.24
CA SER A 12 -8.78 -15.79 6.12
C SER A 12 -9.97 -14.98 5.61
N TYR A 13 -10.71 -14.33 6.50
CA TYR A 13 -11.77 -13.40 6.12
C TYR A 13 -11.19 -12.15 5.46
N TRP A 14 -10.10 -11.59 6.00
CA TRP A 14 -9.43 -10.44 5.40
C TRP A 14 -9.05 -10.68 3.93
N GLU A 15 -8.40 -11.81 3.62
CA GLU A 15 -7.99 -12.11 2.24
C GLU A 15 -9.17 -12.34 1.30
N SER A 16 -10.30 -12.84 1.81
CA SER A 16 -11.51 -13.04 1.00
C SER A 16 -12.09 -11.74 0.42
N LEU A 17 -11.64 -10.57 0.91
CA LEU A 17 -12.12 -9.25 0.50
C LEU A 17 -11.39 -8.70 -0.74
N PHE A 18 -10.39 -9.44 -1.25
CA PHE A 18 -9.54 -9.02 -2.35
C PHE A 18 -9.48 -10.08 -3.44
N ASP A 19 -9.54 -9.64 -4.69
CA ASP A 19 -9.00 -10.39 -5.82
C ASP A 19 -7.55 -9.93 -6.02
N VAL A 20 -6.62 -10.63 -5.37
CA VAL A 20 -5.21 -10.21 -5.29
C VAL A 20 -4.58 -10.12 -6.67
N GLU A 21 -4.73 -11.14 -7.52
CA GLU A 21 -4.10 -11.13 -8.85
C GLU A 21 -4.63 -9.99 -9.71
N LEU A 22 -5.96 -9.76 -9.69
CA LEU A 22 -6.57 -8.63 -10.39
C LEU A 22 -6.06 -7.29 -9.85
N VAL A 23 -5.84 -7.17 -8.54
CA VAL A 23 -5.25 -5.98 -7.95
C VAL A 23 -3.83 -5.78 -8.45
N LEU A 24 -2.97 -6.81 -8.43
CA LEU A 24 -1.59 -6.70 -8.89
C LEU A 24 -1.52 -6.31 -10.38
N ASP A 25 -2.40 -6.88 -11.22
CA ASP A 25 -2.53 -6.53 -12.63
C ASP A 25 -2.94 -5.08 -12.83
N ARG A 26 -4.05 -4.66 -12.19
CA ARG A 26 -4.60 -3.31 -12.40
C ARG A 26 -3.74 -2.21 -11.79
N MET A 27 -2.96 -2.54 -10.77
CA MET A 27 -2.00 -1.64 -10.12
C MET A 27 -0.61 -1.71 -10.75
N GLU A 28 -0.47 -2.38 -11.89
CA GLU A 28 0.76 -2.46 -12.69
C GLU A 28 1.97 -2.94 -11.89
N ILE A 29 1.76 -3.93 -11.02
CA ILE A 29 2.81 -4.57 -10.23
C ILE A 29 3.37 -5.74 -11.03
N GLY A 30 4.65 -5.68 -11.39
CA GLY A 30 5.28 -6.60 -12.34
C GLY A 30 6.73 -6.93 -12.02
N SER A 31 7.29 -7.84 -12.82
CA SER A 31 8.67 -8.34 -12.66
C SER A 31 9.75 -7.27 -12.81
N ASP A 32 9.42 -6.14 -13.45
CA ASP A 32 10.29 -4.98 -13.68
C ASP A 32 10.57 -4.17 -12.41
N ILE A 33 9.83 -4.38 -11.33
CA ILE A 33 10.03 -3.68 -10.06
C ILE A 33 11.28 -4.22 -9.35
N GLY A 34 12.29 -3.36 -9.18
CA GLY A 34 13.54 -3.68 -8.48
C GLY A 34 13.44 -3.55 -6.96
N THR A 35 12.85 -2.46 -6.46
CA THR A 35 12.58 -2.23 -5.03
C THR A 35 11.12 -1.80 -4.85
N PHE A 36 10.37 -2.64 -4.12
CA PHE A 36 8.99 -2.41 -3.73
C PHE A 36 8.92 -2.09 -2.23
N VAL A 37 8.15 -1.07 -1.85
CA VAL A 37 7.92 -0.72 -0.45
C VAL A 37 6.43 -0.78 -0.13
N GLU A 38 6.06 -1.47 0.94
CA GLU A 38 4.67 -1.55 1.42
C GLU A 38 4.52 -0.82 2.75
N PHE A 39 3.56 0.10 2.81
CA PHE A 39 3.22 0.84 4.03
C PHE A 39 2.03 0.15 4.69
N GLY A 40 2.24 -0.51 5.84
CA GLY A 40 1.19 -1.24 6.55
C GLY A 40 0.95 -2.63 5.96
N SER A 41 1.95 -3.51 6.03
CA SER A 41 1.90 -4.86 5.46
C SER A 41 0.81 -5.77 6.07
N GLY A 42 0.36 -5.49 7.29
CA GLY A 42 -0.63 -6.30 8.01
C GLY A 42 -0.22 -7.77 8.07
N TYR A 43 -1.11 -8.65 7.64
CA TYR A 43 -0.82 -10.08 7.58
C TYR A 43 0.21 -10.51 6.53
N GLY A 44 0.65 -9.62 5.64
CA GLY A 44 1.45 -9.97 4.45
C GLY A 44 0.59 -10.37 3.23
N THR A 45 -0.67 -9.96 3.22
CA THR A 45 -1.68 -10.32 2.20
C THR A 45 -1.24 -9.95 0.78
N PHE A 46 -0.66 -8.76 0.60
CA PHE A 46 -0.08 -8.35 -0.67
C PHE A 46 1.43 -8.58 -0.73
N THR A 47 2.14 -8.46 0.40
CA THR A 47 3.58 -8.72 0.48
C THR A 47 3.98 -10.05 -0.17
N ILE A 48 3.32 -11.15 0.18
CA ILE A 48 3.66 -12.50 -0.29
C ILE A 48 3.43 -12.69 -1.80
N PRO A 49 2.24 -12.38 -2.35
CA PRO A 49 2.01 -12.53 -3.79
C PRO A 49 2.86 -11.55 -4.61
N VAL A 50 3.10 -10.32 -4.13
CA VAL A 50 4.05 -9.40 -4.78
C VAL A 50 5.47 -10.01 -4.78
N ALA A 51 5.92 -10.61 -3.68
CA ALA A 51 7.26 -11.19 -3.57
C ALA A 51 7.49 -12.33 -4.56
N LYS A 52 6.43 -13.09 -4.85
CA LYS A 52 6.44 -14.16 -5.86
C LYS A 52 6.44 -13.62 -7.30
N ARG A 53 5.94 -12.41 -7.50
CA ARG A 53 5.69 -11.81 -8.83
C ARG A 53 6.84 -10.92 -9.31
N ILE A 54 7.50 -10.21 -8.40
CA ILE A 54 8.61 -9.32 -8.75
C ILE A 54 9.94 -10.06 -8.81
N SER A 55 10.89 -9.58 -9.63
CA SER A 55 12.28 -10.09 -9.59
C SER A 55 13.15 -9.37 -8.56
N GLY A 56 12.67 -8.23 -8.04
CA GLY A 56 13.33 -7.41 -7.04
C GLY A 56 13.09 -7.83 -5.60
N LYS A 57 13.28 -6.86 -4.70
CA LYS A 57 13.08 -7.01 -3.25
C LYS A 57 11.91 -6.20 -2.74
N ILE A 58 11.35 -6.65 -1.62
CA ILE A 58 10.28 -5.98 -0.87
C ILE A 58 10.81 -5.54 0.48
N ILE A 59 10.46 -4.30 0.86
CA ILE A 59 10.58 -3.79 2.22
C ILE A 59 9.16 -3.48 2.70
N ALA A 60 8.65 -4.29 3.62
CA ALA A 60 7.29 -4.15 4.14
C ALA A 60 7.34 -3.61 5.57
N PHE A 61 6.66 -2.49 5.80
CA PHE A 61 6.61 -1.84 7.10
C PHE A 61 5.28 -2.11 7.80
N ASP A 62 5.32 -2.30 9.11
CA ASP A 62 4.13 -2.26 9.96
C ASP A 62 4.49 -1.74 11.37
N ILE A 63 3.53 -1.14 12.07
CA ILE A 63 3.74 -0.63 13.43
C ILE A 63 3.42 -1.69 14.49
N GLU A 64 2.51 -2.63 14.17
CA GLU A 64 1.97 -3.60 15.11
C GLU A 64 2.90 -4.83 15.20
N PRO A 65 3.48 -5.14 16.39
CA PRO A 65 4.39 -6.28 16.55
C PRO A 65 3.79 -7.63 16.12
N GLU A 66 2.49 -7.80 16.32
CA GLU A 66 1.76 -9.00 15.93
C GLU A 66 1.73 -9.16 14.40
N MET A 67 1.47 -8.09 13.65
CA MET A 67 1.52 -8.09 12.19
C MET A 67 2.91 -8.45 11.67
N ILE A 68 3.95 -7.86 12.27
CA ILE A 68 5.35 -8.18 11.96
C ILE A 68 5.64 -9.67 12.15
N SER A 69 5.21 -10.24 13.29
CA SER A 69 5.40 -11.66 13.58
C SER A 69 4.64 -12.56 12.61
N MET A 70 3.38 -12.23 12.31
CA MET A 70 2.53 -13.02 11.41
C MET A 70 3.04 -12.97 9.97
N ALA A 71 3.28 -11.78 9.42
CA ALA A 71 3.82 -11.60 8.08
C ALA A 71 5.18 -12.30 7.94
N GLY A 72 6.08 -12.13 8.91
CA GLY A 72 7.38 -12.79 8.93
C GLY A 72 7.27 -14.32 8.90
N SER A 73 6.39 -14.90 9.73
CA SER A 73 6.15 -16.36 9.72
C SER A 73 5.65 -16.84 8.36
N ARG A 74 4.73 -16.11 7.73
CA ARG A 74 4.17 -16.48 6.42
C ARG A 74 5.19 -16.36 5.28
N VAL A 75 6.02 -15.31 5.32
CA VAL A 75 7.16 -15.15 4.39
C VAL A 75 8.10 -16.35 4.47
N LEU A 76 8.48 -16.75 5.69
CA LEU A 76 9.32 -17.93 5.92
C LEU A 76 8.67 -19.23 5.44
N GLN A 77 7.40 -19.45 5.76
CA GLN A 77 6.65 -20.63 5.32
C GLN A 77 6.51 -20.70 3.79
N ALA A 78 6.41 -19.54 3.12
CA ALA A 78 6.38 -19.44 1.67
C ALA A 78 7.76 -19.59 1.01
N GLY A 79 8.84 -19.73 1.79
CA GLY A 79 10.21 -19.86 1.28
C GLY A 79 10.74 -18.61 0.58
N LEU A 80 10.18 -17.44 0.90
CA LEU A 80 10.52 -16.17 0.25
C LEU A 80 11.76 -15.55 0.90
N THR A 81 12.75 -15.23 0.07
CA THR A 81 14.05 -14.66 0.51
C THR A 81 14.24 -13.20 0.10
N ASN A 82 13.32 -12.65 -0.70
CA ASN A 82 13.35 -11.29 -1.22
C ASN A 82 12.45 -10.32 -0.43
N VAL A 83 12.09 -10.65 0.81
CA VAL A 83 11.20 -9.83 1.65
C VAL A 83 11.88 -9.50 2.97
N GLU A 84 11.92 -8.21 3.29
CA GLU A 84 12.31 -7.67 4.60
C GLU A 84 11.08 -7.08 5.29
N ILE A 85 10.73 -7.61 6.47
CA ILE A 85 9.62 -7.11 7.29
C ILE A 85 10.20 -6.27 8.43
N ILE A 86 9.82 -5.00 8.51
CA ILE A 86 10.41 -4.03 9.45
C ILE A 86 9.32 -3.40 10.31
N ARG A 87 9.48 -3.51 11.63
CA ARG A 87 8.62 -2.78 12.57
C ARG A 87 9.00 -1.30 12.58
N ARG A 88 8.07 -0.41 12.24
CA ARG A 88 8.33 1.04 12.20
C ARG A 88 7.05 1.87 12.30
N ASP A 89 7.09 2.98 13.01
CA ASP A 89 6.06 4.02 12.92
C ASP A 89 6.42 4.99 11.79
N LEU A 90 5.82 4.79 10.62
CA LEU A 90 6.11 5.56 9.42
C LEU A 90 5.80 7.05 9.55
N ILE A 91 4.94 7.44 10.50
CA ILE A 91 4.59 8.85 10.73
C ILE A 91 5.70 9.53 11.53
N SER A 92 6.07 8.97 12.69
CA SER A 92 7.08 9.60 13.55
C SER A 92 8.52 9.35 13.12
N GLU A 93 8.78 8.25 12.42
CA GLU A 93 10.14 7.78 12.11
C GLU A 93 10.47 7.81 10.61
N GLY A 94 9.48 8.11 9.74
CA GLY A 94 9.58 7.91 8.30
C GLY A 94 9.91 6.45 7.94
N THR A 95 10.35 6.21 6.71
CA THR A 95 10.83 4.90 6.26
C THR A 95 12.29 4.64 6.64
N GLY A 96 13.08 5.70 6.85
CA GLY A 96 14.54 5.62 7.00
C GLY A 96 15.28 5.23 5.72
N LEU A 97 14.59 5.10 4.59
CA LEU A 97 15.20 4.83 3.29
C LEU A 97 15.76 6.12 2.69
N VAL A 98 16.79 5.99 1.85
CA VAL A 98 17.39 7.12 1.14
C VAL A 98 16.46 7.63 0.05
N ASP A 99 16.56 8.91 -0.27
CA ASP A 99 15.80 9.55 -1.35
C ASP A 99 15.99 8.82 -2.68
N LEU A 100 14.96 8.81 -3.53
CA LEU A 100 15.02 8.30 -4.91
C LEU A 100 15.57 6.87 -5.02
N SER A 101 15.23 5.97 -4.09
CA SER A 101 15.74 4.60 -4.04
C SER A 101 14.71 3.53 -4.39
N VAL A 102 13.43 3.90 -4.47
CA VAL A 102 12.31 2.96 -4.59
C VAL A 102 11.64 3.07 -5.96
N ASP A 103 11.30 1.93 -6.56
CA ASP A 103 10.64 1.85 -7.86
C ASP A 103 9.11 1.89 -7.71
N TYR A 104 8.59 1.24 -6.67
CA TYR A 104 7.16 1.15 -6.39
C TYR A 104 6.85 1.24 -4.90
N THR A 105 5.79 1.96 -4.54
CA THR A 105 5.25 2.03 -3.18
C THR A 105 3.78 1.60 -3.17
N ALA A 106 3.39 0.81 -2.17
CA ALA A 106 2.00 0.38 -1.96
C ALA A 106 1.43 1.02 -0.69
N LEU A 107 0.39 1.83 -0.88
CA LEU A 107 -0.39 2.51 0.16
C LEU A 107 -1.79 1.89 0.20
N PHE A 108 -1.88 0.63 0.62
CA PHE A 108 -3.11 -0.15 0.55
C PHE A 108 -3.91 -0.02 1.85
N ASN A 109 -5.10 0.57 1.75
CA ASN A 109 -6.00 0.81 2.87
C ASN A 109 -5.36 1.59 4.03
N ILE A 110 -4.44 2.52 3.76
CA ILE A 110 -3.74 3.29 4.83
C ILE A 110 -4.06 4.79 4.86
N LEU A 111 -4.48 5.39 3.74
CA LEU A 111 -4.70 6.85 3.63
C LEU A 111 -5.95 7.39 4.36
N HIS A 112 -6.59 6.58 5.20
CA HIS A 112 -7.57 7.07 6.18
C HIS A 112 -6.92 7.43 7.54
N HIS A 113 -5.58 7.53 7.57
CA HIS A 113 -4.82 8.08 8.70
C HIS A 113 -5.13 9.58 8.89
N GLU A 114 -4.85 10.12 10.07
CA GLU A 114 -5.03 11.54 10.41
C GLU A 114 -4.04 12.49 9.67
N SER A 115 -3.02 11.94 9.00
CA SER A 115 -1.94 12.68 8.32
C SER A 115 -1.62 12.05 6.95
N PRO A 116 -2.57 11.96 6.01
CA PRO A 116 -2.34 11.33 4.71
C PRO A 116 -1.28 12.07 3.88
N GLU A 117 -1.15 13.38 4.04
CA GLU A 117 -0.17 14.20 3.33
C GLU A 117 1.26 13.86 3.75
N GLU A 118 1.50 13.55 5.03
CA GLU A 118 2.83 13.13 5.51
C GLU A 118 3.24 11.77 4.91
N ILE A 119 2.30 10.83 4.82
CA ILE A 119 2.53 9.52 4.17
C ILE A 119 2.89 9.72 2.70
N LEU A 120 2.13 10.57 1.99
CA LEU A 120 2.37 10.85 0.58
C LEU A 120 3.68 11.61 0.34
N ALA A 121 4.04 12.55 1.22
CA ALA A 121 5.32 13.25 1.15
C ALA A 121 6.51 12.29 1.32
N GLU A 122 6.44 11.38 2.28
CA GLU A 122 7.48 10.36 2.48
C GLU A 122 7.56 9.40 1.29
N THR A 123 6.40 8.98 0.79
CA THR A 123 6.27 8.16 -0.44
C THR A 123 6.93 8.86 -1.63
N PHE A 124 6.65 10.15 -1.81
CA PHE A 124 7.24 10.95 -2.88
C PHE A 124 8.75 11.04 -2.71
N ARG A 125 9.27 11.28 -1.50
CA ARG A 125 10.71 11.40 -1.22
C ARG A 125 11.49 10.15 -1.65
N ILE A 126 11.02 8.96 -1.26
CA ILE A 126 11.73 7.70 -1.51
C ILE A 126 11.63 7.22 -2.96
N LEU A 127 10.57 7.59 -3.68
CA LEU A 127 10.39 7.15 -5.07
C LEU A 127 11.41 7.80 -6.00
N LYS A 128 11.95 6.99 -6.92
CA LYS A 128 12.74 7.45 -8.07
C LYS A 128 11.88 8.28 -9.03
N PRO A 129 12.48 9.16 -9.86
CA PRO A 129 11.79 9.74 -11.00
C PRO A 129 11.20 8.62 -11.89
N GLY A 130 9.91 8.73 -12.23
CA GLY A 130 9.16 7.71 -12.96
C GLY A 130 8.61 6.56 -12.08
N GLY A 131 9.01 6.48 -10.81
CA GLY A 131 8.49 5.50 -9.86
C GLY A 131 7.00 5.70 -9.54
N LYS A 132 6.33 4.63 -9.13
CA LYS A 132 4.88 4.60 -8.93
C LYS A 132 4.48 4.44 -7.47
N ALA A 133 3.38 5.09 -7.09
CA ALA A 133 2.64 4.83 -5.86
C ALA A 133 1.29 4.22 -6.21
N GLY A 134 1.10 2.96 -5.84
CA GLY A 134 -0.17 2.27 -5.88
C GLY A 134 -0.97 2.56 -4.63
N ILE A 135 -2.15 3.16 -4.80
CA ILE A 135 -3.04 3.51 -3.70
C ILE A 135 -4.32 2.72 -3.88
N ILE A 136 -4.76 2.02 -2.83
CA ILE A 136 -6.02 1.26 -2.83
C ILE A 136 -6.82 1.68 -1.60
N HIS A 137 -8.12 1.85 -1.77
CA HIS A 137 -9.02 2.06 -0.63
C HIS A 137 -10.40 1.42 -0.85
N TRP A 138 -11.14 1.30 0.25
CA TRP A 138 -12.50 0.77 0.30
C TRP A 138 -13.46 1.66 -0.50
N ASN A 139 -14.41 1.02 -1.19
CA ASN A 139 -15.53 1.72 -1.80
C ASN A 139 -16.42 2.41 -0.76
N PHE A 140 -17.06 3.51 -1.15
CA PHE A 140 -17.97 4.33 -0.32
C PHE A 140 -19.42 3.79 -0.35
N ASP A 141 -19.59 2.49 -0.54
CA ASP A 141 -20.88 1.84 -0.54
C ASP A 141 -21.18 1.28 0.87
N PRO A 142 -22.36 1.57 1.46
CA PRO A 142 -22.81 0.93 2.70
C PRO A 142 -22.86 -0.60 2.65
N LYS A 143 -22.93 -1.20 1.45
CA LYS A 143 -22.89 -2.65 1.25
C LYS A 143 -21.49 -3.25 1.38
N THR A 144 -20.45 -2.41 1.41
CA THR A 144 -19.07 -2.87 1.63
C THR A 144 -19.01 -3.55 2.99
N PRO A 145 -18.63 -4.84 3.07
CA PRO A 145 -18.82 -5.67 4.27
C PRO A 145 -17.91 -5.27 5.43
N ARG A 146 -16.88 -4.46 5.15
CA ARG A 146 -15.86 -4.00 6.08
C ARG A 146 -15.28 -2.66 5.65
N GLY A 147 -14.47 -2.08 6.51
CA GLY A 147 -13.63 -0.92 6.29
C GLY A 147 -13.78 0.06 7.45
N PRO A 148 -13.05 1.18 7.43
CA PRO A 148 -13.33 2.32 8.29
C PRO A 148 -14.79 2.77 8.13
N SER A 149 -15.28 3.60 9.04
CA SER A 149 -16.57 4.26 8.86
C SER A 149 -16.60 5.05 7.55
N LEU A 150 -17.78 5.20 6.94
CA LEU A 150 -17.90 5.78 5.60
C LEU A 150 -17.36 7.21 5.51
N ASP A 151 -17.44 7.97 6.59
CA ASP A 151 -16.91 9.34 6.75
C ASP A 151 -15.39 9.40 6.81
N MET A 152 -14.72 8.34 7.27
CA MET A 152 -13.25 8.24 7.30
C MET A 152 -12.67 7.72 5.99
N ARG A 153 -13.48 7.14 5.09
CA ARG A 153 -12.97 6.67 3.80
C ARG A 153 -12.67 7.90 2.92
N PRO A 154 -11.43 8.08 2.46
CA PRO A 154 -11.07 9.19 1.58
C PRO A 154 -11.58 8.93 0.17
N LYS A 155 -12.35 9.84 -0.43
CA LYS A 155 -12.86 9.68 -1.81
C LYS A 155 -11.73 9.70 -2.85
N PRO A 156 -11.94 9.17 -4.08
CA PRO A 156 -10.90 9.19 -5.12
C PRO A 156 -10.39 10.60 -5.43
N ASP A 157 -11.30 11.58 -5.52
CA ASP A 157 -10.94 12.98 -5.75
C ASP A 157 -10.10 13.57 -4.60
N GLN A 158 -10.34 13.14 -3.36
CA GLN A 158 -9.57 13.57 -2.20
C GLN A 158 -8.16 13.01 -2.23
N ILE A 159 -8.01 11.71 -2.52
CA ILE A 159 -6.69 11.08 -2.69
C ILE A 159 -5.93 11.74 -3.85
N LYS A 160 -6.61 11.99 -4.98
CA LYS A 160 -6.03 12.69 -6.12
C LYS A 160 -5.47 14.05 -5.70
N LEU A 161 -6.27 14.86 -5.01
CA LEU A 161 -5.84 16.18 -4.54
C LEU A 161 -4.59 16.09 -3.66
N TRP A 162 -4.60 15.25 -2.62
CA TRP A 162 -3.46 15.09 -1.73
C TRP A 162 -2.18 14.60 -2.45
N ALA A 163 -2.34 13.69 -3.40
CA ALA A 163 -1.22 13.18 -4.19
C ALA A 163 -0.65 14.26 -5.11
N GLU A 164 -1.49 15.04 -5.79
CA GLU A 164 -1.07 16.15 -6.65
C GLU A 164 -0.37 17.26 -5.84
N GLU A 165 -0.88 17.60 -4.65
CA GLU A 165 -0.24 18.54 -3.72
C GLU A 165 1.12 18.04 -3.23
N SER A 166 1.29 16.72 -3.14
CA SER A 166 2.57 16.07 -2.81
C SER A 166 3.52 15.96 -4.01
N GLY A 167 3.13 16.46 -5.19
CA GLY A 167 3.96 16.51 -6.41
C GLY A 167 3.78 15.34 -7.37
N PHE A 168 2.84 14.44 -7.12
CA PHE A 168 2.55 13.33 -8.03
C PHE A 168 1.80 13.76 -9.28
N GLU A 169 1.95 12.97 -10.34
CA GLU A 169 1.06 12.94 -11.50
C GLU A 169 0.12 11.73 -11.36
N ILE A 170 -1.19 11.92 -11.52
CA ILE A 170 -2.14 10.81 -11.53
C ILE A 170 -2.21 10.19 -12.93
N LEU A 171 -2.08 8.86 -13.00
CA LEU A 171 -2.17 8.11 -14.25
C LEU A 171 -3.62 7.79 -14.59
N GLU A 172 -3.97 7.91 -15.86
CA GLU A 172 -5.29 7.53 -16.36
C GLU A 172 -5.44 6.00 -16.54
N PRO A 173 -6.64 5.43 -16.31
CA PRO A 173 -7.81 6.09 -15.73
C PRO A 173 -7.56 6.49 -14.27
N THR A 174 -7.99 7.71 -13.89
CA THR A 174 -7.81 8.25 -12.53
C THR A 174 -8.29 7.26 -11.46
N VAL A 175 -9.41 6.57 -11.72
CA VAL A 175 -9.95 5.53 -10.82
C VAL A 175 -9.93 4.18 -11.53
N ARG A 176 -9.34 3.20 -10.86
CA ARG A 176 -9.32 1.80 -11.26
C ARG A 176 -10.30 1.04 -10.38
N SER A 177 -11.27 0.36 -10.98
CA SER A 177 -12.14 -0.54 -10.23
C SER A 177 -11.30 -1.70 -9.67
N LEU A 178 -11.48 -2.07 -8.41
CA LEU A 178 -10.84 -3.24 -7.79
C LEU A 178 -11.94 -4.04 -7.06
N PRO A 179 -12.81 -4.73 -7.82
CA PRO A 179 -13.89 -5.49 -7.23
C PRO A 179 -13.34 -6.57 -6.28
N PRO A 180 -14.11 -7.00 -5.28
CA PRO A 180 -15.51 -6.59 -5.06
C PRO A 180 -15.68 -5.27 -4.30
N TRP A 181 -14.70 -4.84 -3.50
CA TRP A 181 -14.93 -3.85 -2.44
C TRP A 181 -14.02 -2.62 -2.48
N HIS A 182 -13.13 -2.51 -3.47
CA HIS A 182 -12.11 -1.47 -3.49
C HIS A 182 -12.07 -0.71 -4.82
N TYR A 183 -11.36 0.40 -4.80
CA TYR A 183 -10.86 1.10 -5.97
C TYR A 183 -9.37 1.39 -5.79
N GLY A 184 -8.69 1.66 -6.90
CA GLY A 184 -7.26 1.97 -6.94
C GLY A 184 -6.97 3.26 -7.70
N ILE A 185 -5.87 3.90 -7.35
CA ILE A 185 -5.28 5.05 -8.04
C ILE A 185 -3.80 4.78 -8.23
N LEU A 186 -3.30 5.02 -9.45
CA LEU A 186 -1.86 5.00 -9.72
C LEU A 186 -1.36 6.43 -9.82
N ALA A 187 -0.43 6.77 -8.93
CA ALA A 187 0.30 8.03 -8.94
C ALA A 187 1.74 7.77 -9.38
N ARG A 188 2.32 8.71 -10.13
CA ARG A 188 3.70 8.63 -10.62
C ARG A 188 4.49 9.85 -10.18
N LYS A 189 5.71 9.64 -9.70
CA LYS A 189 6.65 10.74 -9.51
C LYS A 189 7.13 11.21 -10.88
N ARG A 190 6.91 12.49 -11.20
CA ARG A 190 7.30 13.05 -12.50
C ARG A 190 8.79 12.80 -12.75
N SER A 191 9.11 12.34 -13.96
CA SER A 191 10.50 12.37 -14.43
C SER A 191 10.91 13.84 -14.58
N ALA A 192 12.09 14.19 -14.05
CA ALA A 192 12.66 15.52 -14.25
C ALA A 192 12.93 15.78 -15.74
#